data_AF-A0A1V5ZQL2-F1
#
_entry.id   AF-A0A1V5ZQL2-F1
#
_cell.length_a   1.000
_cell.length_b   1.000
_cell.length_c   1.000
_cell.angle_alpha   90.00
_cell.angle_beta   90.00
_cell.angle_gamma   90.00
#
_symmetry.space_group_name_H-M   'P 1'
#
loop_
_entity.id
_entity.type
_entity.pdbx_description
1 polymer ?
#
loop_
_entity_poly.entity_id
_entity_poly.type
_entity_poly.pdbx_seq_one_letter_code
_entity_poly.pdbx_strand_id
1 'polypeptide(L)'
;MNINKKAYVVKTDVEKNLVYVSYKKLEKELISKEIFISDRHWIRKKYNFPLECTTKIRYRQETQKATIFEINEKEKKLKVIYKNDQW
;
A
#
# COMPACT_ATOMS: atom_id res chain seq x y z
N MET A 1 -30.42 -16.13 6.75
CA MET A 1 -29.30 -15.21 6.45
C MET A 1 -28.22 -15.45 7.50
N ASN A 2 -27.03 -15.92 7.12
CA ASN A 2 -26.00 -16.34 8.08
C ASN A 2 -25.18 -15.12 8.54
N ILE A 3 -25.59 -14.53 9.67
CA ILE A 3 -25.07 -13.25 10.20
C ILE A 3 -23.62 -13.33 10.72
N ASN A 4 -23.06 -14.53 10.90
CA ASN A 4 -21.70 -14.74 11.42
C ASN A 4 -20.57 -14.71 10.37
N LYS A 5 -20.79 -14.13 9.19
CA LYS A 5 -19.77 -14.08 8.14
C LYS A 5 -18.89 -12.84 8.29
N LYS A 6 -17.57 -13.04 8.39
CA LYS A 6 -16.59 -11.94 8.45
C LYS A 6 -16.65 -11.10 7.18
N ALA A 7 -16.84 -9.79 7.35
CA ALA A 7 -16.73 -8.79 6.29
C ALA A 7 -15.40 -8.02 6.41
N TYR A 8 -14.85 -7.62 5.26
CA TYR A 8 -13.63 -6.84 5.12
C TYR A 8 -13.96 -5.57 4.34
N VAL A 9 -13.45 -4.42 4.76
CA VAL A 9 -13.59 -3.16 4.01
C VAL A 9 -12.58 -3.17 2.87
N VAL A 10 -13.06 -3.07 1.64
CA VAL A 10 -12.20 -3.13 0.44
C VAL A 10 -12.00 -1.77 -0.22
N LYS A 11 -12.95 -0.85 -0.03
CA LYS A 11 -12.90 0.51 -0.58
C LYS A 11 -13.79 1.44 0.23
N THR A 12 -13.39 2.70 0.32
CA THR A 12 -14.19 3.80 0.86
C THR A 12 -14.32 4.89 -0.19
N ASP A 13 -15.53 5.42 -0.37
CA ASP A 13 -15.82 6.61 -1.19
C ASP A 13 -16.36 7.69 -0.24
N VAL A 14 -15.50 8.65 0.09
CA VAL A 14 -15.79 9.68 1.10
C VAL A 14 -16.81 10.69 0.59
N GLU A 15 -16.76 11.03 -0.70
CA GLU A 15 -17.68 12.01 -1.31
C GLU A 15 -19.13 11.52 -1.27
N LYS A 16 -19.35 10.22 -1.50
CA LYS A 16 -20.67 9.60 -1.47
C LYS A 16 -21.04 9.00 -0.12
N ASN A 17 -20.13 9.04 0.86
CA ASN A 17 -20.26 8.36 2.15
C ASN A 17 -20.58 6.85 2.01
N LEU A 18 -19.88 6.16 1.11
CA LEU A 18 -20.06 4.74 0.83
C LEU A 18 -18.87 3.91 1.32
N VAL A 19 -19.17 2.75 1.93
CA VAL A 19 -18.19 1.74 2.32
C VAL A 19 -18.49 0.46 1.57
N TYR A 20 -17.53 -0.01 0.79
CA TYR A 20 -17.62 -1.26 0.03
C TYR A 20 -17.01 -2.38 0.88
N VAL A 21 -17.78 -3.46 1.06
CA VAL A 21 -17.38 -4.60 1.89
C VAL A 21 -17.37 -5.90 1.09
N SER A 22 -16.45 -6.78 1.46
CA SER A 22 -16.33 -8.12 0.93
C SER A 22 -16.41 -9.16 2.02
N TYR A 23 -16.94 -10.33 1.69
CA TYR A 23 -16.88 -11.49 2.57
C TYR A 23 -15.74 -12.46 2.20
N LYS A 24 -14.88 -12.10 1.24
CA LYS A 24 -13.70 -12.86 0.83
C LYS A 24 -12.45 -12.14 1.35
N LYS A 25 -11.62 -12.86 2.11
CA LYS A 25 -10.41 -12.30 2.72
C LYS A 25 -9.35 -11.86 1.70
N LEU A 26 -9.27 -12.53 0.57
CA LEU A 26 -8.30 -12.28 -0.51
C LEU A 26 -9.04 -11.87 -1.78
N GLU A 27 -9.93 -10.88 -1.67
CA GLU A 27 -10.50 -10.27 -2.85
C GLU A 27 -9.45 -9.41 -3.56
N LYS A 28 -9.52 -9.34 -4.88
CA LYS A 28 -8.52 -8.66 -5.72
C LYS A 28 -8.36 -7.19 -5.32
N GLU A 29 -9.45 -6.57 -4.87
CA GLU A 29 -9.55 -5.20 -4.43
C GLU A 29 -8.81 -4.93 -3.09
N LEU A 30 -8.57 -5.97 -2.27
CA LEU A 30 -7.80 -5.85 -1.03
C LEU A 30 -6.29 -5.96 -1.26
N ILE A 31 -5.88 -6.38 -2.46
CA ILE A 31 -4.49 -6.70 -2.76
C ILE A 31 -3.91 -5.64 -3.69
N SER A 32 -2.74 -5.13 -3.36
CA SER A 32 -1.97 -4.26 -4.26
C SER A 32 -0.52 -4.72 -4.39
N LYS A 33 0.05 -4.51 -5.59
CA LYS A 33 1.49 -4.64 -5.86
C LYS A 33 2.21 -3.30 -5.86
N GLU A 34 1.50 -2.20 -5.82
CA GLU A 34 2.10 -0.87 -5.86
C GLU A 34 1.43 0.10 -4.89
N ILE A 35 2.23 1.05 -4.40
CA ILE A 35 1.76 2.17 -3.59
C ILE A 35 2.47 3.44 -4.02
N PHE A 36 1.74 4.54 -3.98
CA PHE A 36 2.25 5.88 -4.19
C PHE A 36 2.42 6.56 -2.85
N ILE A 37 3.60 7.10 -2.60
CA ILE A 37 3.96 7.74 -1.34
C ILE A 37 4.26 9.21 -1.62
N SER A 38 3.69 10.09 -0.81
CA SER A 38 4.05 11.50 -0.71
C SER A 38 4.75 11.78 0.63
N ASP A 39 5.37 12.95 0.74
CA ASP A 39 5.99 13.45 1.97
C ASP A 39 7.08 12.52 2.57
N ARG A 40 7.99 12.04 1.72
CA ARG A 40 9.09 11.18 2.16
C ARG A 40 10.04 11.91 3.11
N HIS A 41 10.54 11.18 4.10
CA HIS A 41 11.59 11.61 5.02
C HIS A 41 12.74 10.58 5.04
N TRP A 42 13.98 11.06 4.91
CA TRP A 42 15.19 10.23 4.96
C TRP A 42 15.99 10.54 6.22
N ILE A 43 16.29 9.52 7.03
CA ILE A 43 16.97 9.69 8.32
C ILE A 43 18.41 10.19 8.15
N ARG A 44 19.16 9.63 7.19
CA ARG A 44 20.61 9.88 7.04
C ARG A 44 20.98 10.68 5.81
N LYS A 45 20.51 10.25 4.65
CA LYS A 45 20.87 10.83 3.35
C LYS A 45 19.78 10.60 2.32
N LYS A 46 19.82 11.38 1.25
CA LYS A 46 19.06 11.08 0.04
C LYS A 46 19.63 9.81 -0.62
N TYR A 47 18.75 9.03 -1.23
CA TYR A 47 19.10 7.84 -2.00
C TYR A 47 18.88 8.09 -3.48
N ASN A 48 19.67 7.42 -4.31
CA ASN A 48 19.44 7.38 -5.74
C ASN A 48 18.36 6.34 -6.06
N PHE A 49 17.65 6.56 -7.16
CA PHE A 49 16.59 5.67 -7.63
C PHE A 49 16.98 5.04 -8.99
N PRO A 50 16.52 3.81 -9.29
CA PRO A 50 15.67 2.96 -8.46
C PRO A 50 16.41 2.41 -7.22
N LEU A 51 15.68 2.27 -6.11
CA LEU A 51 16.22 1.77 -4.84
C LEU A 51 15.58 0.42 -4.50
N GLU A 52 16.38 -0.63 -4.49
CA GLU A 52 15.97 -1.94 -3.98
C GLU A 52 16.13 -1.98 -2.46
N CYS A 53 15.06 -2.36 -1.75
CA CYS A 53 15.08 -2.43 -0.30
C CYS A 53 13.98 -3.36 0.24
N THR A 54 13.87 -3.42 1.56
CA THR A 54 12.72 -4.00 2.24
C THR A 54 11.90 -2.90 2.91
N THR A 55 10.57 -3.03 2.86
CA THR A 55 9.64 -2.02 3.39
C THR A 55 8.53 -2.68 4.20
N LYS A 56 7.79 -1.88 4.97
CA LYS A 56 6.58 -2.27 5.70
C LYS A 56 5.50 -1.23 5.42
N ILE A 57 4.26 -1.65 5.20
CA ILE A 57 3.11 -0.72 5.09
C ILE A 57 2.32 -0.63 6.40
N ARG A 58 2.49 -1.59 7.31
CA ARG A 58 1.93 -1.56 8.67
C ARG A 58 2.99 -1.96 9.69
N TYR A 59 2.90 -1.39 10.90
CA TYR A 59 3.88 -1.55 11.97
C TYR A 59 4.21 -3.03 12.30
N ARG A 60 3.16 -3.87 12.45
CA ARG A 60 3.29 -5.30 12.81
C ARG A 60 3.48 -6.24 11.62
N GLN A 61 3.66 -5.71 10.41
CA GLN A 61 3.85 -6.52 9.22
C GLN A 61 5.30 -7.02 9.15
N GLU A 62 5.50 -8.21 8.61
CA GLU A 62 6.82 -8.67 8.17
C GLU A 62 7.34 -7.83 7.01
N THR A 63 8.66 -7.60 6.97
CA THR A 63 9.28 -6.80 5.91
C THR A 63 9.10 -7.42 4.53
N GLN A 64 8.84 -6.61 3.51
CA GLN A 64 8.56 -7.04 2.14
C GLN A 64 9.59 -6.47 1.17
N LYS A 65 10.07 -7.28 0.24
CA LYS A 65 11.00 -6.84 -0.80
C LYS A 65 10.27 -5.94 -1.80
N ALA A 66 10.85 -4.78 -2.09
CA ALA A 66 10.28 -3.81 -3.00
C ALA A 66 11.37 -3.00 -3.72
N THR A 67 10.97 -2.40 -4.85
CA THR A 67 11.76 -1.43 -5.60
C THR A 67 11.06 -0.09 -5.57
N ILE A 68 11.78 0.95 -5.15
CA ILE A 68 11.28 2.32 -5.06
C ILE A 68 11.76 3.11 -6.27
N PHE A 69 10.84 3.82 -6.91
CA PHE A 69 11.08 4.73 -8.01
C PHE A 69 10.69 6.15 -7.61
N GLU A 70 11.45 7.14 -8.08
CA GLU A 70 11.05 8.53 -7.96
C GLU A 70 10.16 8.92 -9.14
N ILE A 71 8.98 9.45 -8.85
CA ILE A 71 8.05 9.95 -9.86
C ILE A 71 8.23 11.45 -10.05
N ASN A 72 8.40 12.18 -8.94
CA ASN A 72 8.56 13.63 -8.96
C ASN A 72 9.39 14.07 -7.74
N GLU A 73 10.57 14.64 -7.99
CA GLU A 73 11.46 15.10 -6.93
C GLU A 73 10.90 16.32 -6.18
N LYS A 74 10.32 17.30 -6.91
CA LYS A 74 9.78 18.55 -6.33
C LYS A 74 8.65 18.28 -5.35
N GLU A 75 7.78 17.33 -5.69
CA GLU A 75 6.63 16.92 -4.85
C GLU A 75 6.96 15.78 -3.89
N LYS A 76 8.23 15.31 -3.87
CA LYS A 76 8.69 14.18 -3.06
C LYS A 76 7.87 12.90 -3.28
N LYS A 77 7.32 12.69 -4.48
CA LYS A 77 6.47 11.53 -4.81
C LYS A 77 7.29 10.32 -5.21
N LEU A 78 6.99 9.19 -4.59
CA LEU A 78 7.62 7.90 -4.86
C LEU A 78 6.58 6.87 -5.30
N LYS A 79 6.99 5.96 -6.18
CA LYS A 79 6.28 4.71 -6.47
C LYS A 79 7.03 3.57 -5.80
N VAL A 80 6.34 2.71 -5.08
CA VAL A 80 6.92 1.48 -4.54
C VAL A 80 6.25 0.30 -5.23
N ILE A 81 7.04 -0.59 -5.80
CA ILE A 81 6.57 -1.82 -6.44
C ILE A 81 7.06 -3.01 -5.63
N TYR A 82 6.14 -3.83 -5.16
CA TYR A 82 6.42 -5.01 -4.33
C TYR A 82 6.63 -6.26 -5.18
N LYS A 83 7.53 -7.15 -4.72
CA LYS A 83 7.72 -8.45 -5.37
C LYS A 83 6.50 -9.37 -5.24
N ASN A 84 5.84 -9.30 -4.07
CA ASN A 84 4.65 -10.07 -3.74
C ASN A 84 3.46 -9.15 -3.47
N ASP A 85 2.26 -9.70 -3.57
CA ASP A 85 0.99 -9.07 -3.23
C ASP A 85 0.96 -8.57 -1.78
N GLN A 86 0.46 -7.35 -1.57
CA GLN A 86 0.35 -6.68 -0.26
C GLN A 86 -1.11 -6.49 0.15
N TRP A 87 -1.41 -6.61 1.45
CA TRP A 87 -2.76 -6.56 2.05
C TRP A 87 -2.81 -5.65 3.31
#